data_AF-A0A2K8MK65-F1
#
_entry.id   AF-A0A2K8MK65-F1
#
_cell.length_a   1.000
_cell.length_b   1.000
_cell.length_c   1.000
_cell.angle_alpha   90.00
_cell.angle_beta   90.00
_cell.angle_gamma   90.00
#
_symmetry.space_group_name_H-M   'P 1'
#
loop_
_entity.id
_entity.type
_entity.pdbx_description
1 polymer ?
#
loop_
_entity_poly.entity_id
_entity_poly.type
_entity_poly.pdbx_seq_one_letter_code
_entity_poly.pdbx_strand_id
1 'polypeptide(L)'
;MGPIDVIKAIFFDAKDTLGYVDRPGHLVTYKPSTETLLETVGGTIGCRIGIITNLPGNVDSAAGLKMITDARIARFLDPAGFVTNHDAGADKPAPEIYRFAAAKLGLAPEQCMFVGENFLEVLGARAAGMQAELKPCPPGREFLTKDIAARPSTDKDSGRLSEQIMEEDHLIGRRLVMASAAISKKIAAGEAPPLRAMGLLVFLLHEFIDRYHHTVEERVLLPLAFANGFPQADAAYVYADHDAGRKLFATMRDTLERIRAGDTAAIPLFREALDAFVVLYREHARRENDETLPGIGAHLNGHSDALLVELMERFGPGDLGPWLMLIADLEQELQASTGGNGMPDIKTVAVMAYHRCGEQDTLVPYEILKHAAMVLAEQGKQLRVRLLRVAASDPEVVEMQMGTRVFTDGAVEPEDMFDLLFVPGGLGSGEASKDERLRAIVRKHHDAGKVVATNCSGISILHRAEILGDTPVTSAATVARRLKEEGANLLQPRTMWAGQADGKIWTSAGGSGVHGSTIAMIANYFGREVGQYLGMGWDTYPALGEQIFEERGPQYLSFPALEAGIQDALEDMLLPRRAPAMAS
;
A
#
# COMPACT_ATOMS: atom_id res chain seq x y z
N MET A 1 24.53 -9.99 21.51
CA MET A 1 24.86 -11.04 20.52
C MET A 1 23.71 -11.09 19.55
N GLY A 2 23.95 -10.69 18.30
CA GLY A 2 22.91 -10.55 17.28
C GLY A 2 22.65 -11.86 16.53
N PRO A 3 21.54 -11.99 15.81
CA PRO A 3 21.13 -13.21 15.08
C PRO A 3 22.08 -13.67 13.95
N ILE A 4 23.13 -12.90 13.62
CA ILE A 4 24.08 -13.20 12.52
C ILE A 4 25.20 -14.15 12.96
N ASP A 5 25.46 -14.35 14.26
CA ASP A 5 26.59 -15.16 14.76
C ASP A 5 26.48 -16.69 14.44
N VAL A 6 25.39 -17.14 13.77
CA VAL A 6 25.10 -18.56 13.50
C VAL A 6 25.17 -18.93 12.00
N ILE A 7 24.99 -17.98 11.08
CA ILE A 7 24.89 -18.28 9.63
C ILE A 7 26.27 -18.32 8.97
N LYS A 8 26.61 -19.47 8.38
CA LYS A 8 27.90 -19.74 7.72
C LYS A 8 27.80 -19.80 6.21
N ALA A 9 26.62 -20.06 5.66
CA ALA A 9 26.38 -20.05 4.23
C ALA A 9 25.01 -19.46 3.89
N ILE A 10 24.95 -18.72 2.79
CA ILE A 10 23.71 -18.19 2.21
C ILE A 10 23.54 -18.79 0.82
N PHE A 11 22.43 -19.49 0.63
CA PHE A 11 21.99 -20.03 -0.64
C PHE A 11 20.96 -19.11 -1.26
N PHE A 12 21.10 -18.83 -2.55
CA PHE A 12 20.15 -18.03 -3.31
C PHE A 12 19.39 -18.92 -4.31
N ASP A 13 18.15 -18.58 -4.63
CA ASP A 13 17.61 -19.01 -5.92
C ASP A 13 18.34 -18.27 -7.07
N ALA A 14 18.37 -18.88 -8.25
CA ALA A 14 18.96 -18.28 -9.44
C ALA A 14 17.96 -17.38 -10.17
N LYS A 15 16.87 -17.97 -10.68
CA LYS A 15 15.86 -17.28 -11.48
C LYS A 15 15.00 -16.43 -10.56
N ASP A 16 14.69 -15.23 -11.00
CA ASP A 16 13.87 -14.19 -10.35
C ASP A 16 14.39 -13.70 -8.97
N THR A 17 15.42 -14.34 -8.40
CA THR A 17 16.19 -13.85 -7.24
C THR A 17 17.47 -13.11 -7.65
N LEU A 18 18.37 -13.73 -8.43
CA LEU A 18 19.66 -13.15 -8.86
C LEU A 18 19.62 -12.62 -10.30
N GLY A 19 18.61 -12.98 -11.08
CA GLY A 19 18.45 -12.57 -12.47
C GLY A 19 17.26 -13.24 -13.11
N TYR A 20 17.01 -12.96 -14.38
CA TYR A 20 15.96 -13.63 -15.14
C TYR A 20 16.54 -14.40 -16.31
N VAL A 21 15.82 -15.43 -16.77
CA VAL A 21 16.20 -16.21 -17.95
C VAL A 21 15.46 -15.64 -19.15
N ASP A 22 16.18 -14.93 -20.02
CA ASP A 22 15.62 -14.30 -21.23
C ASP A 22 15.47 -15.29 -22.41
N ARG A 23 16.30 -16.33 -22.43
CA ARG A 23 16.25 -17.45 -23.39
C ARG A 23 16.85 -18.71 -22.75
N PRO A 24 16.51 -19.91 -23.24
CA PRO A 24 16.99 -21.16 -22.66
C PRO A 24 18.52 -21.18 -22.45
N GLY A 25 18.95 -21.39 -21.21
CA GLY A 25 20.36 -21.46 -20.83
C GLY A 25 21.09 -20.12 -20.70
N HIS A 26 20.40 -18.98 -20.73
CA HIS A 26 21.00 -17.66 -20.55
C HIS A 26 20.35 -16.93 -19.37
N LEU A 27 21.14 -16.64 -18.32
CA LEU A 27 20.71 -15.89 -17.15
C LEU A 27 21.23 -14.46 -17.24
N VAL A 28 20.32 -13.50 -17.24
CA VAL A 28 20.61 -12.06 -17.18
C VAL A 28 20.48 -11.62 -15.72
N THR A 29 21.62 -11.33 -15.09
CA THR A 29 21.67 -10.87 -13.69
C THR A 29 21.09 -9.47 -13.54
N TYR A 30 20.42 -9.18 -12.42
CA TYR A 30 20.04 -7.80 -12.10
C TYR A 30 21.28 -6.97 -11.75
N LYS A 31 21.69 -6.07 -12.64
CA LYS A 31 22.87 -5.21 -12.43
C LYS A 31 22.46 -3.82 -11.96
N PRO A 32 23.22 -3.19 -11.03
CA PRO A 32 24.38 -3.73 -10.32
C PRO A 32 24.04 -4.58 -9.08
N SER A 33 22.75 -4.64 -8.68
CA SER A 33 22.30 -5.12 -7.37
C SER A 33 22.74 -6.54 -7.03
N THR A 34 22.76 -7.46 -8.00
CA THR A 34 23.18 -8.85 -7.81
C THR A 34 24.67 -8.94 -7.48
N GLU A 35 25.50 -8.18 -8.19
CA GLU A 35 26.95 -8.20 -7.96
C GLU A 35 27.28 -7.59 -6.60
N THR A 36 26.68 -6.45 -6.26
CA THR A 36 26.83 -5.81 -4.95
C THR A 36 26.36 -6.71 -3.80
N LEU A 37 25.24 -7.43 -3.97
CA LEU A 37 24.74 -8.38 -2.98
C LEU A 37 25.75 -9.50 -2.73
N LEU A 38 26.21 -10.17 -3.80
CA LEU A 38 27.14 -11.29 -3.69
C LEU A 38 28.51 -10.86 -3.16
N GLU A 39 29.00 -9.69 -3.56
CA GLU A 39 30.22 -9.07 -3.02
C GLU A 39 30.09 -8.76 -1.53
N THR A 40 28.94 -8.22 -1.09
CA THR A 40 28.70 -7.90 0.31
C THR A 40 28.60 -9.16 1.16
N VAL A 41 27.91 -10.19 0.69
CA VAL A 41 27.75 -11.47 1.41
C VAL A 41 29.09 -12.18 1.55
N GLY A 42 29.85 -12.31 0.47
CA GLY A 42 31.13 -13.03 0.49
C GLY A 42 32.26 -12.21 1.13
N GLY A 43 32.32 -10.91 0.86
CA GLY A 43 33.42 -10.04 1.27
C GLY A 43 33.22 -9.37 2.63
N THR A 44 32.04 -8.77 2.87
CA THR A 44 31.77 -8.00 4.09
C THR A 44 31.22 -8.86 5.21
N ILE A 45 30.24 -9.73 4.90
CA ILE A 45 29.62 -10.62 5.90
C ILE A 45 30.48 -11.87 6.12
N GLY A 46 31.20 -12.33 5.10
CA GLY A 46 32.09 -13.50 5.18
C GLY A 46 31.37 -14.84 5.14
N CYS A 47 30.12 -14.88 4.65
CA CYS A 47 29.39 -16.12 4.45
C CYS A 47 29.79 -16.79 3.14
N ARG A 48 29.76 -18.13 3.12
CA ARG A 48 29.91 -18.90 1.87
C ARG A 48 28.63 -18.77 1.03
N ILE A 49 28.77 -18.66 -0.29
CA ILE A 49 27.64 -18.43 -1.18
C ILE A 49 27.33 -19.70 -1.95
N GLY A 50 26.04 -20.06 -1.99
CA GLY A 50 25.53 -21.14 -2.84
C GLY A 50 24.32 -20.72 -3.66
N ILE A 51 23.93 -21.58 -4.59
CA ILE A 51 22.69 -21.47 -5.37
C ILE A 51 21.94 -22.80 -5.28
N ILE A 52 20.63 -22.75 -5.03
CA ILE A 52 19.72 -23.90 -5.09
C ILE A 52 18.65 -23.59 -6.14
N THR A 53 18.61 -24.36 -7.22
CA THR A 53 17.71 -24.07 -8.36
C THR A 53 17.04 -25.33 -8.92
N ASN A 54 15.78 -25.22 -9.34
CA ASN A 54 15.10 -26.29 -10.06
C ASN A 54 15.40 -26.17 -11.55
N LEU A 55 15.85 -27.25 -12.17
CA LEU A 55 16.05 -27.36 -13.61
C LEU A 55 14.98 -28.28 -14.22
N PRO A 56 14.49 -27.96 -15.44
CA PRO A 56 13.64 -28.88 -16.20
C PRO A 56 14.31 -30.23 -16.44
N GLY A 57 13.52 -31.29 -16.64
CA GLY A 57 14.02 -32.66 -16.86
C GLY A 57 14.93 -32.84 -18.09
N ASN A 58 14.89 -31.90 -19.04
CA ASN A 58 15.75 -31.88 -20.23
C ASN A 58 17.00 -31.00 -20.08
N VAL A 59 17.25 -30.41 -18.90
CA VAL A 59 18.42 -29.58 -18.61
C VAL A 59 19.22 -30.21 -17.49
N ASP A 60 20.44 -30.64 -17.77
CA ASP A 60 21.33 -31.24 -16.76
C ASP A 60 22.02 -30.19 -15.86
N SER A 61 22.57 -30.63 -14.73
CA SER A 61 23.27 -29.76 -13.79
C SER A 61 24.48 -29.04 -14.39
N ALA A 62 25.13 -29.64 -15.40
CA ALA A 62 26.27 -29.03 -16.08
C ALA A 62 25.84 -27.82 -16.92
N ALA A 63 24.71 -27.92 -17.64
CA ALA A 63 24.09 -26.83 -18.36
C ALA A 63 23.63 -25.71 -17.41
N GLY A 64 23.04 -26.07 -16.27
CA GLY A 64 22.69 -25.12 -15.21
C GLY A 64 23.92 -24.35 -14.69
N LEU A 65 25.02 -25.04 -14.37
CA LEU A 65 26.24 -24.40 -13.90
C LEU A 65 26.89 -23.52 -14.98
N LYS A 66 26.82 -23.93 -16.25
CA LYS A 66 27.30 -23.13 -17.37
C LYS A 66 26.53 -21.80 -17.45
N MET A 67 25.22 -21.80 -17.25
CA MET A 67 24.39 -20.60 -17.22
C MET A 67 24.86 -19.60 -16.14
N ILE A 68 25.14 -20.09 -14.93
CA ILE A 68 25.67 -19.28 -13.81
C ILE A 68 27.08 -18.74 -14.12
N THR A 69 27.90 -19.53 -14.82
CA THR A 69 29.26 -19.15 -15.25
C THR A 69 29.24 -18.05 -16.31
N ASP A 70 28.40 -18.20 -17.33
CA ASP A 70 28.23 -17.22 -18.41
C ASP A 70 27.67 -15.89 -17.86
N ALA A 71 26.80 -15.96 -16.85
CA ALA A 71 26.28 -14.82 -16.09
C ALA A 71 27.35 -14.12 -15.21
N ARG A 72 28.58 -14.67 -15.14
CA ARG A 72 29.73 -14.15 -14.36
C ARG A 72 29.52 -14.10 -12.86
N ILE A 73 28.55 -14.84 -12.33
CA ILE A 73 28.32 -14.92 -10.87
C ILE A 73 28.93 -16.18 -10.25
N ALA A 74 29.28 -17.19 -11.06
CA ALA A 74 29.96 -18.41 -10.59
C ALA A 74 31.21 -18.16 -9.73
N ARG A 75 31.94 -17.07 -10.01
CA ARG A 75 33.14 -16.65 -9.26
C ARG A 75 32.88 -16.32 -7.79
N PHE A 76 31.64 -16.06 -7.40
CA PHE A 76 31.26 -15.77 -6.01
C PHE A 76 30.89 -17.03 -5.22
N LEU A 77 30.56 -18.13 -5.90
CA LEU A 77 30.07 -19.34 -5.25
C LEU A 77 31.20 -20.10 -4.55
N ASP A 78 30.86 -20.75 -3.44
CA ASP A 78 31.64 -21.86 -2.90
C ASP A 78 31.76 -22.94 -4.01
N PRO A 79 32.93 -23.58 -4.20
CA PRO A 79 33.11 -24.64 -5.20
C PRO A 79 32.09 -25.78 -5.12
N ALA A 80 31.53 -26.04 -3.95
CA ALA A 80 30.48 -27.04 -3.71
C ALA A 80 29.07 -26.42 -3.61
N GLY A 81 28.93 -25.11 -3.80
CA GLY A 81 27.73 -24.33 -3.52
C GLY A 81 26.63 -24.34 -4.58
N PHE A 82 26.85 -24.92 -5.77
CA PHE A 82 25.80 -25.04 -6.79
C PHE A 82 25.04 -26.36 -6.65
N VAL A 83 23.71 -26.29 -6.45
CA VAL A 83 22.83 -27.44 -6.21
C VAL A 83 21.60 -27.33 -7.10
N THR A 84 21.22 -28.46 -7.69
CA THR A 84 20.00 -28.58 -8.50
C THR A 84 19.08 -29.65 -7.92
N ASN A 85 17.82 -29.64 -8.34
CA ASN A 85 16.87 -30.72 -8.06
C ASN A 85 17.34 -32.09 -8.57
N HIS A 86 18.04 -32.13 -9.71
CA HIS A 86 18.62 -33.36 -10.25
C HIS A 86 19.72 -33.92 -9.36
N ASP A 87 20.57 -33.06 -8.79
CA ASP A 87 21.63 -33.46 -7.86
C ASP A 87 21.04 -34.02 -6.56
N ALA A 88 19.98 -33.39 -6.06
CA ALA A 88 19.36 -33.75 -4.79
C ALA A 88 18.33 -34.88 -4.89
N GLY A 89 17.86 -35.21 -6.11
CA GLY A 89 16.75 -36.13 -6.33
C GLY A 89 15.40 -35.62 -5.80
N ALA A 90 15.26 -34.32 -5.58
CA ALA A 90 14.07 -33.67 -5.04
C ALA A 90 13.97 -32.22 -5.54
N ASP A 91 12.77 -31.78 -5.91
CA ASP A 91 12.50 -30.40 -6.35
C ASP A 91 12.29 -29.47 -5.15
N LYS A 92 12.70 -28.20 -5.25
CA LYS A 92 12.12 -27.15 -4.39
C LYS A 92 10.59 -27.13 -4.60
N PRO A 93 9.76 -27.06 -3.55
CA PRO A 93 10.09 -26.70 -2.18
C PRO A 93 10.30 -27.89 -1.21
N ALA A 94 10.54 -29.11 -1.69
CA ALA A 94 10.72 -30.28 -0.83
C ALA A 94 11.93 -30.09 0.11
N PRO A 95 11.81 -30.32 1.44
CA PRO A 95 12.89 -30.07 2.40
C PRO A 95 14.21 -30.78 2.08
N GLU A 96 14.16 -31.89 1.34
CA GLU A 96 15.28 -32.74 0.96
C GLU A 96 16.35 -31.98 0.16
N ILE A 97 15.97 -31.11 -0.78
CA ILE A 97 16.93 -30.35 -1.60
C ILE A 97 17.76 -29.38 -0.75
N TYR A 98 17.14 -28.73 0.23
CA TYR A 98 17.81 -27.79 1.13
C TYR A 98 18.75 -28.54 2.08
N ARG A 99 18.31 -29.66 2.65
CA ARG A 99 19.18 -30.50 3.50
C ARG A 99 20.37 -31.04 2.72
N PHE A 100 20.15 -31.47 1.47
CA PHE A 100 21.21 -31.89 0.57
C PHE A 100 22.21 -30.75 0.30
N ALA A 101 21.72 -29.54 0.04
CA ALA A 101 22.57 -28.36 -0.17
C ALA A 101 23.44 -28.03 1.04
N ALA A 102 22.86 -28.02 2.24
CA ALA A 102 23.62 -27.82 3.49
C ALA A 102 24.69 -28.91 3.68
N ALA A 103 24.32 -30.17 3.47
CA ALA A 103 25.24 -31.31 3.60
C ALA A 103 26.39 -31.25 2.58
N LYS A 104 26.13 -30.79 1.34
CA LYS A 104 27.14 -30.60 0.29
C LYS A 104 28.23 -29.60 0.71
N LEU A 105 27.88 -28.60 1.53
CA LEU A 105 28.81 -27.65 2.13
C LEU A 105 29.38 -28.09 3.50
N GLY A 106 29.02 -29.28 3.99
CA GLY A 106 29.42 -29.78 5.31
C GLY A 106 28.80 -29.00 6.48
N LEU A 107 27.60 -28.44 6.29
CA LEU A 107 26.88 -27.64 7.29
C LEU A 107 25.58 -28.32 7.73
N ALA A 108 25.14 -27.99 8.94
CA ALA A 108 23.77 -28.27 9.37
C ALA A 108 22.80 -27.23 8.78
N PRO A 109 21.53 -27.56 8.51
CA PRO A 109 20.55 -26.61 7.97
C PRO A 109 20.46 -25.31 8.77
N GLU A 110 20.55 -25.36 10.10
CA GLU A 110 20.43 -24.19 10.98
C GLU A 110 21.60 -23.20 10.84
N GLN A 111 22.70 -23.64 10.20
CA GLN A 111 23.87 -22.81 9.87
C GLN A 111 23.76 -22.18 8.48
N CYS A 112 22.66 -22.44 7.77
CA CYS A 112 22.43 -21.99 6.42
C CYS A 112 21.21 -21.07 6.37
N MET A 113 21.27 -20.10 5.45
CA MET A 113 20.14 -19.25 5.09
C MET A 113 19.78 -19.48 3.62
N PHE A 114 18.50 -19.59 3.30
CA PHE A 114 18.00 -19.55 1.93
C PHE A 114 17.34 -18.20 1.62
N VAL A 115 17.62 -17.65 0.45
CA VAL A 115 17.04 -16.39 -0.03
C VAL A 115 16.45 -16.63 -1.41
N GLY A 116 15.13 -16.47 -1.53
CA GLY A 116 14.38 -16.71 -2.76
C GLY A 116 13.19 -15.77 -2.91
N GLU A 117 12.65 -15.63 -4.11
CA GLU A 117 11.46 -14.83 -4.39
C GLU A 117 10.15 -15.63 -4.22
N ASN A 118 10.23 -16.96 -4.22
CA ASN A 118 9.07 -17.83 -4.07
C ASN A 118 8.81 -18.18 -2.58
N PHE A 119 7.63 -17.80 -2.07
CA PHE A 119 7.26 -18.04 -0.67
C PHE A 119 7.19 -19.53 -0.29
N LEU A 120 6.72 -20.40 -1.18
CA LEU A 120 6.66 -21.84 -0.90
C LEU A 120 8.07 -22.43 -0.74
N GLU A 121 9.03 -21.93 -1.50
CA GLU A 121 10.43 -22.32 -1.38
C GLU A 121 11.06 -21.82 -0.07
N VAL A 122 10.72 -20.60 0.37
CA VAL A 122 11.11 -20.07 1.68
C VAL A 122 10.54 -20.94 2.81
N LEU A 123 9.28 -21.37 2.71
CA LEU A 123 8.68 -22.31 3.66
C LEU A 123 9.35 -23.69 3.61
N GLY A 124 9.69 -24.17 2.41
CA GLY A 124 10.43 -25.42 2.21
C GLY A 124 11.80 -25.43 2.89
N ALA A 125 12.54 -24.32 2.74
CA ALA A 125 13.82 -24.12 3.41
C ALA A 125 13.68 -24.06 4.94
N ARG A 126 12.66 -23.36 5.46
CA ARG A 126 12.36 -23.33 6.91
C ARG A 126 12.00 -24.72 7.43
N ALA A 127 11.20 -25.49 6.68
CA ALA A 127 10.86 -26.87 7.02
C ALA A 127 12.08 -27.83 6.98
N ALA A 128 13.11 -27.47 6.21
CA ALA A 128 14.39 -28.18 6.21
C ALA A 128 15.29 -27.85 7.42
N GLY A 129 14.95 -26.81 8.20
CA GLY A 129 15.71 -26.33 9.36
C GLY A 129 16.61 -25.12 9.05
N MET A 130 16.55 -24.55 7.83
CA MET A 130 17.30 -23.34 7.50
C MET A 130 16.61 -22.08 8.03
N GLN A 131 17.40 -21.03 8.23
CA GLN A 131 16.83 -19.68 8.17
C GLN A 131 16.44 -19.41 6.71
N ALA A 132 15.36 -18.68 6.45
CA ALA A 132 15.03 -18.31 5.09
C ALA A 132 14.28 -16.99 5.04
N GLU A 133 14.67 -16.15 4.09
CA GLU A 133 14.04 -14.85 3.86
C GLU A 133 13.54 -14.74 2.43
N LEU A 134 12.38 -14.10 2.32
CA LEU A 134 11.81 -13.75 1.03
C LEU A 134 12.56 -12.53 0.49
N LYS A 135 13.17 -12.66 -0.69
CA LYS A 135 13.71 -11.54 -1.44
C LYS A 135 12.76 -11.23 -2.60
N PRO A 136 11.77 -10.35 -2.41
CA PRO A 136 10.98 -9.86 -3.54
C PRO A 136 11.91 -9.17 -4.56
N CYS A 137 11.58 -9.25 -5.85
CA CYS A 137 12.44 -8.72 -6.92
C CYS A 137 11.63 -8.13 -8.07
N PRO A 138 12.11 -7.05 -8.73
CA PRO A 138 12.27 -5.64 -8.32
C PRO A 138 10.92 -4.87 -8.34
N PRO A 139 10.86 -3.58 -7.92
CA PRO A 139 9.63 -2.78 -7.96
C PRO A 139 9.07 -2.73 -9.38
N GLY A 140 7.86 -3.23 -9.55
CA GLY A 140 7.18 -3.27 -10.84
C GLY A 140 7.05 -4.65 -11.49
N ARG A 141 7.76 -5.68 -11.02
CA ARG A 141 7.58 -7.05 -11.56
C ARG A 141 6.40 -7.80 -10.94
N GLU A 142 5.85 -7.31 -9.83
CA GLU A 142 4.54 -7.73 -9.31
C GLU A 142 3.38 -7.47 -10.29
N PHE A 143 3.65 -6.74 -11.39
CA PHE A 143 2.76 -6.48 -12.54
C PHE A 143 3.21 -7.18 -13.85
N LEU A 144 4.23 -8.04 -13.81
CA LEU A 144 4.79 -8.64 -15.05
C LEU A 144 4.63 -10.15 -15.15
N THR A 145 4.06 -10.81 -14.14
CA THR A 145 3.41 -12.14 -14.23
C THR A 145 3.02 -12.58 -12.83
N LYS A 146 1.82 -12.18 -12.38
CA LYS A 146 1.10 -13.02 -11.42
C LYS A 146 0.65 -14.28 -12.16
N ASP A 147 0.44 -15.38 -11.43
CA ASP A 147 -0.53 -16.38 -11.86
C ASP A 147 -1.84 -15.61 -12.07
N ILE A 148 -2.10 -15.24 -13.32
CA ILE A 148 -3.31 -14.57 -13.70
C ILE A 148 -4.39 -15.56 -13.32
N ALA A 149 -5.14 -15.20 -12.28
CA ALA A 149 -6.40 -15.83 -11.94
C ALA A 149 -7.40 -15.49 -13.06
N ALA A 150 -7.08 -15.93 -14.28
CA ALA A 150 -8.04 -16.06 -15.32
C ALA A 150 -9.04 -17.08 -14.81
N ARG A 151 -10.31 -16.69 -14.76
CA ARG A 151 -11.38 -17.69 -14.66
C ARG A 151 -11.15 -18.73 -15.77
N PRO A 152 -11.46 -20.02 -15.56
CA PRO A 152 -11.26 -21.02 -16.60
C PRO A 152 -11.88 -20.57 -17.91
N SER A 153 -11.06 -20.46 -18.97
CA SER A 153 -11.53 -20.06 -20.29
C SER A 153 -12.58 -21.04 -20.81
N THR A 154 -13.55 -20.56 -21.58
CA THR A 154 -14.51 -21.39 -22.31
C THR A 154 -14.35 -21.20 -23.82
N ASP A 155 -15.12 -21.93 -24.62
CA ASP A 155 -15.13 -21.78 -26.10
C ASP A 155 -15.54 -20.37 -26.57
N LYS A 156 -16.12 -19.55 -25.69
CA LYS A 156 -16.64 -18.19 -25.99
C LYS A 156 -16.22 -17.13 -24.97
N ASP A 157 -15.32 -17.45 -24.04
CA ASP A 157 -14.88 -16.53 -23.00
C ASP A 157 -13.41 -16.80 -22.68
N SER A 158 -12.57 -15.77 -22.78
CA SER A 158 -11.12 -15.96 -22.72
C SER A 158 -10.56 -16.22 -21.34
N GLY A 159 -11.31 -15.88 -20.28
CA GLY A 159 -10.75 -15.91 -18.94
C GLY A 159 -10.09 -14.60 -18.49
N ARG A 160 -10.10 -13.52 -19.30
CA ARG A 160 -9.67 -12.15 -18.96
C ARG A 160 -8.13 -11.90 -18.92
N LEU A 161 -7.32 -12.64 -19.69
CA LEU A 161 -5.86 -12.47 -19.66
C LEU A 161 -5.43 -11.12 -20.25
N SER A 162 -5.88 -10.79 -21.46
CA SER A 162 -5.56 -9.51 -22.12
C SER A 162 -6.14 -8.30 -21.39
N GLU A 163 -7.35 -8.44 -20.84
CA GLU A 163 -8.01 -7.43 -20.01
C GLU A 163 -7.16 -7.07 -18.79
N GLN A 164 -6.65 -8.07 -18.05
CA GLN A 164 -5.81 -7.81 -16.87
C GLN A 164 -4.49 -7.10 -17.22
N ILE A 165 -3.86 -7.44 -18.34
CA ILE A 165 -2.63 -6.77 -18.80
C ILE A 165 -2.91 -5.30 -19.14
N MET A 166 -4.03 -5.02 -19.79
CA MET A 166 -4.46 -3.64 -20.07
C MET A 166 -4.81 -2.87 -18.79
N GLU A 167 -5.50 -3.51 -17.84
CA GLU A 167 -5.77 -2.92 -16.52
C GLU A 167 -4.47 -2.56 -15.77
N GLU A 168 -3.41 -3.36 -15.89
CA GLU A 168 -2.08 -3.08 -15.33
C GLU A 168 -1.42 -1.87 -16.00
N ASP A 169 -1.46 -1.78 -17.33
CA ASP A 169 -1.01 -0.59 -18.06
C ASP A 169 -1.81 0.67 -17.64
N HIS A 170 -3.11 0.53 -17.37
CA HIS A 170 -3.93 1.62 -16.84
C HIS A 170 -3.52 2.08 -15.43
N LEU A 171 -2.91 1.22 -14.61
CA LEU A 171 -2.33 1.66 -13.33
C LEU A 171 -1.17 2.64 -13.57
N ILE A 172 -0.36 2.39 -14.62
CA ILE A 172 0.72 3.28 -15.04
C ILE A 172 0.14 4.60 -15.56
N GLY A 173 -0.85 4.54 -16.45
CA GLY A 173 -1.56 5.72 -16.96
C GLY A 173 -2.17 6.57 -15.83
N ARG A 174 -2.75 5.93 -14.82
CA ARG A 174 -3.32 6.61 -13.63
C ARG A 174 -2.27 7.41 -12.86
N ARG A 175 -1.05 6.88 -12.69
CA ARG A 175 0.06 7.59 -12.02
C ARG A 175 0.43 8.86 -12.81
N LEU A 176 0.45 8.78 -14.14
CA LEU A 176 0.69 9.95 -15.00
C LEU A 176 -0.44 10.99 -14.90
N VAL A 177 -1.70 10.56 -14.85
CA VAL A 177 -2.85 11.45 -14.60
C VAL A 177 -2.73 12.16 -13.25
N MET A 178 -2.31 11.46 -12.21
CA MET A 178 -2.09 12.05 -10.88
C MET A 178 -0.92 13.03 -10.86
N ALA A 179 0.19 12.70 -11.53
CA ALA A 179 1.33 13.60 -11.70
C ALA A 179 0.93 14.87 -12.47
N SER A 180 0.13 14.75 -13.54
CA SER A 180 -0.43 15.87 -14.29
C SER A 180 -1.27 16.79 -13.39
N ALA A 181 -2.15 16.23 -12.57
CA ALA A 181 -2.96 17.00 -11.62
C ALA A 181 -2.09 17.71 -10.56
N ALA A 182 -1.04 17.06 -10.07
CA ALA A 182 -0.11 17.65 -9.11
C ALA A 182 0.69 18.82 -9.71
N ILE A 183 1.17 18.68 -10.95
CA ILE A 183 1.84 19.78 -11.67
C ILE A 183 0.88 20.95 -11.89
N SER A 184 -0.35 20.68 -12.35
CA SER A 184 -1.37 21.71 -12.53
C SER A 184 -1.64 22.47 -11.24
N LYS A 185 -1.78 21.75 -10.11
CA LYS A 185 -1.99 22.35 -8.77
C LYS A 185 -0.82 23.25 -8.35
N LYS A 186 0.42 22.82 -8.55
CA LYS A 186 1.62 23.63 -8.24
C LYS A 186 1.66 24.92 -9.06
N ILE A 187 1.38 24.84 -10.37
CA ILE A 187 1.28 26.01 -11.24
C ILE A 187 0.15 26.94 -10.78
N ALA A 188 -1.01 26.38 -10.41
CA ALA A 188 -2.15 27.16 -9.92
C ALA A 188 -1.85 27.88 -8.59
N ALA A 189 -1.01 27.30 -7.73
CA ALA A 189 -0.55 27.89 -6.48
C ALA A 189 0.49 29.00 -6.66
N GLY A 190 0.93 29.26 -7.90
CA GLY A 190 1.97 30.25 -8.19
C GLY A 190 3.40 29.78 -7.86
N GLU A 191 3.60 28.48 -7.64
CA GLU A 191 4.94 27.90 -7.49
C GLU A 191 5.71 27.96 -8.82
N ALA A 192 7.04 27.96 -8.74
CA ALA A 192 7.87 27.85 -9.93
C ALA A 192 7.58 26.52 -10.66
N PRO A 193 7.38 26.52 -11.99
CA PRO A 193 7.07 25.28 -12.72
C PRO A 193 8.18 24.23 -12.55
N PRO A 194 7.86 22.99 -12.13
CA PRO A 194 8.85 21.94 -11.92
C PRO A 194 9.33 21.37 -13.26
N LEU A 195 10.31 22.04 -13.90
CA LEU A 195 10.70 21.79 -15.30
C LEU A 195 11.19 20.36 -15.58
N ARG A 196 11.81 19.68 -14.59
CA ARG A 196 12.23 18.28 -14.73
C ARG A 196 11.01 17.36 -14.71
N ALA A 197 10.11 17.52 -13.73
CA ALA A 197 8.85 16.77 -13.67
C ALA A 197 8.01 16.97 -14.94
N MET A 198 7.84 18.21 -15.39
CA MET A 198 7.12 18.50 -16.65
C MET A 198 7.76 17.80 -17.85
N GLY A 199 9.10 17.76 -17.92
CA GLY A 199 9.83 17.06 -18.97
C GLY A 199 9.66 15.55 -18.95
N LEU A 200 9.75 14.93 -17.76
CA LEU A 200 9.52 13.51 -17.58
C LEU A 200 8.09 13.12 -17.94
N LEU A 201 7.10 13.91 -17.49
CA LEU A 201 5.70 13.70 -17.85
C LEU A 201 5.49 13.75 -19.36
N VAL A 202 5.95 14.82 -20.04
CA VAL A 202 5.79 14.96 -21.49
C VAL A 202 6.46 13.80 -22.23
N PHE A 203 7.65 13.36 -21.78
CA PHE A 203 8.32 12.19 -22.34
C PHE A 203 7.47 10.92 -22.18
N LEU A 204 6.96 10.66 -20.98
CA LEU A 204 6.15 9.47 -20.68
C LEU A 204 4.82 9.46 -21.45
N LEU A 205 4.17 10.61 -21.65
CA LEU A 205 2.95 10.70 -22.44
C LEU A 205 3.18 10.35 -23.92
N HIS A 206 4.31 10.74 -24.50
CA HIS A 206 4.61 10.42 -25.90
C HIS A 206 5.17 8.99 -26.05
N GLU A 207 6.14 8.63 -25.24
CA GLU A 207 6.91 7.40 -25.44
C GLU A 207 6.30 6.19 -24.75
N PHE A 208 5.52 6.36 -23.67
CA PHE A 208 4.80 5.26 -23.03
C PHE A 208 3.34 5.19 -23.48
N ILE A 209 2.57 6.25 -23.22
CA ILE A 209 1.12 6.24 -23.49
C ILE A 209 0.86 6.14 -25.00
N ASP A 210 1.38 7.07 -25.81
CA ASP A 210 1.06 7.06 -27.24
C ASP A 210 1.78 5.95 -28.02
N ARG A 211 3.11 5.87 -27.87
CA ARG A 211 3.93 4.96 -28.66
C ARG A 211 3.73 3.48 -28.32
N TYR A 212 3.29 3.15 -27.10
CA TYR A 212 3.05 1.77 -26.69
C TYR A 212 1.59 1.51 -26.38
N HIS A 213 1.02 2.13 -25.35
CA HIS A 213 -0.31 1.78 -24.88
C HIS A 213 -1.38 1.97 -25.97
N HIS A 214 -1.50 3.16 -26.55
CA HIS A 214 -2.42 3.39 -27.68
C HIS A 214 -2.09 2.49 -28.87
N THR A 215 -0.80 2.22 -29.13
CA THR A 215 -0.36 1.40 -30.26
C THR A 215 -0.79 -0.06 -30.10
N VAL A 216 -0.70 -0.61 -28.89
CA VAL A 216 -1.19 -1.94 -28.55
C VAL A 216 -2.70 -2.00 -28.80
N GLU A 217 -3.45 -0.98 -28.38
CA GLU A 217 -4.89 -0.95 -28.56
C GLU A 217 -5.31 -0.85 -30.02
N GLU A 218 -4.78 0.14 -30.74
CA GLU A 218 -5.17 0.45 -32.11
C GLU A 218 -4.67 -0.58 -33.13
N ARG A 219 -3.54 -1.25 -32.85
CA ARG A 219 -2.90 -2.16 -33.83
C ARG A 219 -3.02 -3.63 -33.49
N VAL A 220 -3.30 -3.97 -32.24
CA VAL A 220 -3.39 -5.37 -31.78
C VAL A 220 -4.77 -5.65 -31.20
N LEU A 221 -5.10 -5.04 -30.06
CA LEU A 221 -6.29 -5.37 -29.27
C LEU A 221 -7.58 -5.17 -30.08
N LEU A 222 -7.83 -3.97 -30.59
CA LEU A 222 -9.07 -3.64 -31.29
C LEU A 222 -9.22 -4.37 -32.63
N PRO A 223 -8.20 -4.40 -33.52
CA PRO A 223 -8.33 -5.13 -34.78
C PRO A 223 -8.62 -6.63 -34.59
N LEU A 224 -7.98 -7.27 -33.60
CA LEU A 224 -8.22 -8.68 -33.30
C LEU A 224 -9.57 -8.89 -32.62
N ALA A 225 -9.99 -8.00 -31.73
CA ALA A 225 -11.33 -8.04 -31.15
C ALA A 225 -12.41 -7.95 -32.25
N PHE A 226 -12.27 -7.04 -33.21
CA PHE A 226 -13.19 -6.91 -34.35
C PHE A 226 -13.22 -8.16 -35.23
N ALA A 227 -12.07 -8.78 -35.46
CA ALA A 227 -12.00 -10.04 -36.21
C ALA A 227 -12.71 -11.20 -35.47
N ASN A 228 -12.80 -11.13 -34.15
CA ASN A 228 -13.55 -12.07 -33.31
C ASN A 228 -15.02 -11.63 -33.05
N GLY A 229 -15.49 -10.58 -33.72
CA GLY A 229 -16.90 -10.17 -33.72
C GLY A 229 -17.27 -9.06 -32.74
N PHE A 230 -16.31 -8.47 -32.03
CA PHE A 230 -16.58 -7.29 -31.19
C PHE A 230 -17.04 -6.09 -32.05
N PRO A 231 -18.11 -5.35 -31.68
CA PRO A 231 -18.63 -4.28 -32.52
C PRO A 231 -17.71 -3.05 -32.60
N GLN A 232 -17.37 -2.61 -33.82
CA GLN A 232 -16.52 -1.42 -34.02
C GLN A 232 -17.12 -0.13 -33.44
N ALA A 233 -18.45 -0.01 -33.44
CA ALA A 233 -19.13 1.15 -32.89
C ALA A 233 -18.87 1.32 -31.38
N ASP A 234 -18.67 0.21 -30.67
CA ASP A 234 -18.51 0.20 -29.21
C ASP A 234 -17.09 0.63 -28.78
N ALA A 235 -16.11 0.56 -29.68
CA ALA A 235 -14.73 1.06 -29.48
C ALA A 235 -14.38 2.30 -30.32
N ALA A 236 -15.33 2.88 -31.06
CA ALA A 236 -15.05 4.05 -31.91
C ALA A 236 -14.53 5.27 -31.11
N TYR A 237 -14.90 5.37 -29.84
CA TYR A 237 -14.45 6.44 -28.95
C TYR A 237 -12.95 6.35 -28.62
N VAL A 238 -12.37 5.15 -28.57
CA VAL A 238 -10.96 4.93 -28.22
C VAL A 238 -10.05 5.71 -29.18
N TYR A 239 -10.28 5.54 -30.48
CA TYR A 239 -9.55 6.29 -31.52
C TYR A 239 -9.75 7.82 -31.41
N ALA A 240 -10.98 8.27 -31.12
CA ALA A 240 -11.28 9.69 -31.01
C ALA A 240 -10.58 10.32 -29.80
N ASP A 241 -10.57 9.61 -28.67
CA ASP A 241 -9.91 10.03 -27.44
C ASP A 241 -8.39 10.01 -27.60
N HIS A 242 -7.81 9.00 -28.26
CA HIS A 242 -6.37 8.96 -28.57
C HIS A 242 -5.95 10.13 -29.46
N ASP A 243 -6.73 10.46 -30.50
CA ASP A 243 -6.46 11.61 -31.36
C ASP A 243 -6.59 12.95 -30.61
N ALA A 244 -7.50 13.04 -29.64
CA ALA A 244 -7.59 14.19 -28.75
C ALA A 244 -6.39 14.25 -27.79
N GLY A 245 -5.98 13.11 -27.22
CA GLY A 245 -4.81 12.95 -26.37
C GLY A 245 -3.51 13.38 -27.06
N ARG A 246 -3.27 12.91 -28.28
CA ARG A 246 -2.10 13.30 -29.11
C ARG A 246 -2.01 14.81 -29.32
N LYS A 247 -3.14 15.51 -29.48
CA LYS A 247 -3.17 16.99 -29.59
C LYS A 247 -2.78 17.66 -28.26
N LEU A 248 -3.24 17.12 -27.14
CA LEU A 248 -2.86 17.59 -25.81
C LEU A 248 -1.37 17.35 -25.53
N PHE A 249 -0.85 16.18 -25.88
CA PHE A 249 0.56 15.82 -25.73
C PHE A 249 1.46 16.77 -26.53
N ALA A 250 1.12 17.03 -27.80
CA ALA A 250 1.80 18.00 -28.64
C ALA A 250 1.74 19.42 -28.03
N THR A 251 0.58 19.83 -27.53
CA THR A 251 0.42 21.13 -26.86
C THR A 251 1.32 21.25 -25.63
N MET A 252 1.38 20.22 -24.78
CA MET A 252 2.26 20.21 -23.61
C MET A 252 3.74 20.26 -24.00
N ARG A 253 4.15 19.51 -25.02
CA ARG A 253 5.54 19.55 -25.54
C ARG A 253 5.90 20.96 -26.01
N ASP A 254 5.10 21.54 -26.88
CA ASP A 254 5.39 22.83 -27.52
C ASP A 254 5.36 23.98 -26.48
N THR A 255 4.44 23.92 -25.52
CA THR A 255 4.40 24.89 -24.41
C THR A 255 5.55 24.70 -23.43
N LEU A 256 5.98 23.48 -23.13
CA LEU A 256 7.17 23.21 -22.29
C LEU A 256 8.44 23.77 -22.92
N GLU A 257 8.62 23.63 -24.24
CA GLU A 257 9.77 24.21 -24.95
C GLU A 257 9.79 25.74 -24.83
N ARG A 258 8.64 26.40 -24.98
CA ARG A 258 8.49 27.84 -24.77
C ARG A 258 8.80 28.27 -23.34
N ILE A 259 8.32 27.51 -22.34
CA ILE A 259 8.60 27.77 -20.92
C ILE A 259 10.11 27.66 -20.65
N ARG A 260 10.79 26.65 -21.20
CA ARG A 260 12.25 26.49 -21.09
C ARG A 260 13.02 27.63 -21.76
N ALA A 261 12.45 28.25 -22.80
CA ALA A 261 12.99 29.45 -23.45
C ALA A 261 12.66 30.76 -22.72
N GLY A 262 11.96 30.71 -21.58
CA GLY A 262 11.64 31.88 -20.75
C GLY A 262 10.29 32.54 -21.05
N ASP A 263 9.46 31.96 -21.91
CA ASP A 263 8.11 32.47 -22.20
C ASP A 263 7.14 32.08 -21.08
N THR A 264 6.99 32.95 -20.10
CA THR A 264 6.06 32.76 -18.96
C THR A 264 4.59 32.74 -19.37
N ALA A 265 4.22 33.30 -20.53
CA ALA A 265 2.85 33.27 -21.03
C ALA A 265 2.43 31.87 -21.52
N ALA A 266 3.38 30.95 -21.70
CA ALA A 266 3.10 29.55 -22.02
C ALA A 266 2.72 28.70 -20.81
N ILE A 267 2.97 29.17 -19.57
CA ILE A 267 2.67 28.42 -18.33
C ILE A 267 1.16 28.14 -18.16
N PRO A 268 0.25 29.12 -18.33
CA PRO A 268 -1.19 28.86 -18.28
C PRO A 268 -1.66 27.88 -19.36
N LEU A 269 -1.10 27.97 -20.58
CA LEU A 269 -1.44 27.08 -21.69
C LEU A 269 -1.02 25.61 -21.42
N PHE A 270 0.16 25.41 -20.83
CA PHE A 270 0.60 24.07 -20.39
C PHE A 270 -0.36 23.51 -19.35
N ARG A 271 -0.77 24.34 -18.38
CA ARG A 271 -1.73 23.94 -17.34
C ARG A 271 -3.11 23.59 -17.90
N GLU A 272 -3.64 24.39 -18.82
CA GLU A 272 -4.92 24.09 -19.49
C GLU A 272 -4.88 22.74 -20.22
N ALA A 273 -3.77 22.44 -20.89
CA ALA A 273 -3.57 21.14 -21.52
C ALA A 273 -3.53 19.99 -20.50
N LEU A 274 -2.88 20.18 -19.34
CA LEU A 274 -2.88 19.19 -18.25
C LEU A 274 -4.29 18.93 -17.71
N ASP A 275 -5.04 20.00 -17.44
CA ASP A 275 -6.40 19.89 -16.89
C ASP A 275 -7.33 19.17 -17.88
N ALA A 276 -7.23 19.48 -19.18
CA ALA A 276 -7.96 18.77 -20.23
C ALA A 276 -7.55 17.29 -20.35
N PHE A 277 -6.25 16.98 -20.24
CA PHE A 277 -5.75 15.60 -20.23
C PHE A 277 -6.29 14.81 -19.04
N VAL A 278 -6.27 15.38 -17.83
CA VAL A 278 -6.78 14.72 -16.62
C VAL A 278 -8.25 14.38 -16.75
N VAL A 279 -9.06 15.28 -17.32
CA VAL A 279 -10.48 15.04 -17.54
C VAL A 279 -10.70 13.94 -18.57
N LEU A 280 -10.03 14.03 -19.73
CA LEU A 280 -10.17 13.07 -20.82
C LEU A 280 -9.76 11.66 -20.40
N TYR A 281 -8.55 11.49 -19.86
CA TYR A 281 -7.99 10.17 -19.57
C TYR A 281 -8.59 9.50 -18.33
N ARG A 282 -9.25 10.24 -17.44
CA ARG A 282 -10.05 9.64 -16.36
C ARG A 282 -11.29 8.92 -16.90
N GLU A 283 -12.02 9.56 -17.83
CA GLU A 283 -13.22 8.95 -18.41
C GLU A 283 -12.85 7.86 -19.42
N HIS A 284 -11.83 8.09 -20.24
CA HIS A 284 -11.30 7.10 -21.19
C HIS A 284 -10.95 5.77 -20.49
N ALA A 285 -10.06 5.81 -19.49
CA ALA A 285 -9.66 4.61 -18.75
C ALA A 285 -10.82 3.96 -17.97
N ARG A 286 -11.82 4.75 -17.52
CA ARG A 286 -13.02 4.20 -16.88
C ARG A 286 -13.83 3.38 -17.89
N ARG A 287 -14.11 3.94 -19.06
CA ARG A 287 -14.88 3.25 -20.12
C ARG A 287 -14.17 2.01 -20.61
N GLU A 288 -12.85 2.03 -20.71
CA GLU A 288 -12.09 0.86 -21.14
C GLU A 288 -12.16 -0.28 -20.13
N ASN A 289 -11.90 0.01 -18.84
CA ASN A 289 -11.94 -0.99 -17.78
C ASN A 289 -13.35 -1.54 -17.54
N ASP A 290 -14.38 -0.68 -17.56
CA ASP A 290 -15.73 -1.07 -17.16
C ASP A 290 -16.57 -1.63 -18.34
N GLU A 291 -16.26 -1.23 -19.58
CA GLU A 291 -17.12 -1.49 -20.74
C GLU A 291 -16.36 -2.20 -21.87
N THR A 292 -15.27 -1.61 -22.38
CA THR A 292 -14.61 -2.10 -23.61
C THR A 292 -13.83 -3.39 -23.38
N LEU A 293 -12.95 -3.46 -22.38
CA LEU A 293 -12.13 -4.66 -22.12
C LEU A 293 -13.00 -5.87 -21.72
N PRO A 294 -13.99 -5.75 -20.80
CA PRO A 294 -14.90 -6.86 -20.51
C PRO A 294 -15.71 -7.29 -21.75
N GLY A 295 -16.13 -6.32 -22.57
CA GLY A 295 -16.84 -6.57 -23.82
C GLY A 295 -16.00 -7.34 -24.84
N ILE A 296 -14.70 -7.02 -24.95
CA ILE A 296 -13.74 -7.75 -25.79
C ILE A 296 -13.55 -9.17 -25.26
N GLY A 297 -13.33 -9.35 -23.96
CA GLY A 297 -13.15 -10.67 -23.33
C GLY A 297 -14.31 -11.63 -23.59
N ALA A 298 -15.54 -11.12 -23.69
CA ALA A 298 -16.75 -11.89 -24.01
C ALA A 298 -16.82 -12.37 -25.49
N HIS A 299 -15.93 -11.89 -26.36
CA HIS A 299 -15.83 -12.30 -27.77
C HIS A 299 -14.59 -13.16 -28.06
N LEU A 300 -13.71 -13.34 -27.07
CA LEU A 300 -12.48 -14.12 -27.20
C LEU A 300 -12.62 -15.50 -26.55
N ASN A 301 -11.83 -16.47 -27.01
CA ASN A 301 -11.63 -17.75 -26.33
C ASN A 301 -10.17 -17.82 -25.85
N GLY A 302 -9.83 -18.84 -25.07
CA GLY A 302 -8.48 -18.95 -24.48
C GLY A 302 -7.33 -18.94 -25.51
N HIS A 303 -7.56 -19.44 -26.73
CA HIS A 303 -6.54 -19.42 -27.78
C HIS A 303 -6.38 -18.04 -28.42
N SER A 304 -7.48 -17.37 -28.77
CA SER A 304 -7.42 -16.04 -29.38
C SER A 304 -6.91 -14.98 -28.40
N ASP A 305 -7.19 -15.12 -27.11
CA ASP A 305 -6.69 -14.24 -26.06
C ASP A 305 -5.18 -14.43 -25.82
N ALA A 306 -4.70 -15.68 -25.77
CA ALA A 306 -3.27 -15.97 -25.66
C ALA A 306 -2.48 -15.43 -26.86
N LEU A 307 -3.03 -15.54 -28.08
CA LEU A 307 -2.42 -14.94 -29.27
C LEU A 307 -2.41 -13.41 -29.20
N LEU A 308 -3.46 -12.81 -28.65
CA LEU A 308 -3.55 -11.37 -28.48
C LEU A 308 -2.46 -10.90 -27.52
N VAL A 309 -2.32 -11.54 -26.36
CA VAL A 309 -1.28 -11.23 -25.36
C VAL A 309 0.14 -11.37 -25.93
N GLU A 310 0.44 -12.46 -26.61
CA GLU A 310 1.75 -12.65 -27.28
C GLU A 310 2.05 -11.54 -28.30
N LEU A 311 1.02 -11.00 -28.96
CA LEU A 311 1.19 -9.85 -29.86
C LEU A 311 1.32 -8.54 -29.09
N MET A 312 0.55 -8.32 -28.02
CA MET A 312 0.66 -7.13 -27.18
C MET A 312 2.09 -6.96 -26.67
N GLU A 313 2.73 -8.04 -26.19
CA GLU A 313 4.12 -8.00 -25.72
C GLU A 313 5.12 -7.52 -26.80
N ARG A 314 4.85 -7.81 -28.07
CA ARG A 314 5.72 -7.40 -29.19
C ARG A 314 5.53 -5.94 -29.61
N PHE A 315 4.37 -5.38 -29.34
CA PHE A 315 4.04 -3.98 -29.66
C PHE A 315 4.18 -3.05 -28.44
N GLY A 316 4.16 -3.60 -27.23
CA GLY A 316 4.43 -2.90 -25.98
C GLY A 316 5.94 -2.75 -25.70
N PRO A 317 6.30 -2.19 -24.55
CA PRO A 317 7.69 -1.88 -24.22
C PRO A 317 8.57 -3.11 -23.94
N GLY A 318 8.01 -4.31 -23.79
CA GLY A 318 8.70 -5.57 -23.48
C GLY A 318 9.28 -5.65 -22.05
N ASP A 319 9.77 -4.53 -21.51
CA ASP A 319 10.22 -4.36 -20.12
C ASP A 319 9.66 -3.05 -19.56
N LEU A 320 8.80 -3.15 -18.53
CA LEU A 320 8.20 -2.01 -17.84
C LEU A 320 9.15 -1.33 -16.84
N GLY A 321 10.24 -1.98 -16.44
CA GLY A 321 11.15 -1.51 -15.38
C GLY A 321 11.66 -0.08 -15.57
N PRO A 322 12.26 0.25 -16.73
CA PRO A 322 12.74 1.61 -17.00
C PRO A 322 11.62 2.67 -16.96
N TRP A 323 10.42 2.34 -17.39
CA TRP A 323 9.27 3.25 -17.39
C TRP A 323 8.80 3.55 -15.96
N LEU A 324 8.72 2.51 -15.13
CA LEU A 324 8.35 2.65 -13.72
C LEU A 324 9.40 3.45 -12.94
N MET A 325 10.68 3.31 -13.26
CA MET A 325 11.75 4.15 -12.69
C MET A 325 11.58 5.62 -13.08
N LEU A 326 11.28 5.93 -14.35
CA LEU A 326 11.02 7.30 -14.80
C LEU A 326 9.79 7.92 -14.13
N ILE A 327 8.77 7.11 -13.84
CA ILE A 327 7.58 7.56 -13.11
C ILE A 327 7.91 7.79 -11.63
N ALA A 328 8.72 6.93 -11.01
CA ALA A 328 9.19 7.16 -9.64
C ALA A 328 10.02 8.44 -9.54
N ASP A 329 10.91 8.69 -10.50
CA ASP A 329 11.66 9.96 -10.62
C ASP A 329 10.71 11.16 -10.76
N LEU A 330 9.69 11.05 -11.62
CA LEU A 330 8.66 12.08 -11.79
C LEU A 330 7.93 12.36 -10.48
N GLU A 331 7.48 11.32 -9.79
CA GLU A 331 6.78 11.44 -8.51
C GLU A 331 7.69 12.04 -7.43
N GLN A 332 8.96 11.64 -7.38
CA GLN A 332 9.95 12.20 -6.47
C GLN A 332 10.18 13.70 -6.72
N GLU A 333 10.22 14.15 -7.97
CA GLU A 333 10.32 15.58 -8.31
C GLU A 333 9.07 16.38 -7.89
N LEU A 334 7.92 15.71 -7.83
CA LEU A 334 6.66 16.32 -7.39
C LEU A 334 6.47 16.25 -5.88
N GLN A 335 7.18 15.35 -5.20
CA GLN A 335 7.32 15.36 -3.76
C GLN A 335 8.08 16.64 -3.37
N ALA A 336 7.35 17.58 -2.76
CA ALA A 336 8.01 18.59 -1.97
C ALA A 336 8.89 17.87 -0.92
N SER A 337 10.10 18.39 -0.67
CA SER A 337 10.83 18.14 0.58
C SER A 337 9.82 17.98 1.71
N THR A 338 9.78 16.82 2.36
CA THR A 338 8.74 16.38 3.33
C THR A 338 8.37 17.46 4.35
N GLY A 339 7.45 18.34 3.96
CA GLY A 339 7.18 19.61 4.62
C GLY A 339 6.27 20.47 3.75
N GLY A 340 5.04 20.02 3.54
CA GLY A 340 4.14 20.69 2.59
C GLY A 340 2.73 20.13 2.43
N ASN A 341 2.16 19.53 3.46
CA ASN A 341 0.73 19.66 3.78
C ASN A 341 0.71 19.91 5.28
N GLY A 342 -0.20 20.72 5.82
CA GLY A 342 -0.29 20.98 7.26
C GLY A 342 -0.57 19.76 8.15
N MET A 343 -0.40 18.55 7.61
CA MET A 343 -0.54 17.27 8.28
C MET A 343 0.59 17.04 9.30
N PRO A 344 0.26 16.64 10.53
CA PRO A 344 1.26 16.38 11.57
C PRO A 344 2.24 15.27 11.19
N ASP A 345 3.54 15.48 11.45
CA ASP A 345 4.57 14.44 11.39
C ASP A 345 4.50 13.58 12.66
N ILE A 346 4.09 12.32 12.51
CA ILE A 346 3.82 11.42 13.64
C ILE A 346 4.99 10.45 13.84
N LYS A 347 5.69 10.56 14.96
CA LYS A 347 6.78 9.65 15.36
C LYS A 347 6.48 8.89 16.64
N THR A 348 5.55 9.39 17.43
CA THR A 348 5.17 8.81 18.72
C THR A 348 3.66 8.70 18.87
N VAL A 349 3.20 7.53 19.31
CA VAL A 349 1.78 7.22 19.49
C VAL A 349 1.54 6.65 20.88
N ALA A 350 0.55 7.19 21.58
CA ALA A 350 0.00 6.61 22.79
C ALA A 350 -1.42 6.11 22.53
N VAL A 351 -1.64 4.82 22.72
CA VAL A 351 -2.98 4.22 22.80
C VAL A 351 -3.35 4.14 24.28
N MET A 352 -4.40 4.85 24.67
CA MET A 352 -4.83 4.90 26.07
C MET A 352 -5.53 3.61 26.47
N ALA A 353 -5.30 3.16 27.70
CA ALA A 353 -5.99 2.06 28.33
C ALA A 353 -6.56 2.52 29.68
N TYR A 354 -7.83 2.23 29.94
CA TYR A 354 -8.51 2.57 31.18
C TYR A 354 -9.51 1.48 31.55
N HIS A 355 -9.96 1.46 32.81
CA HIS A 355 -10.87 0.42 33.29
C HIS A 355 -12.13 0.35 32.42
N ARG A 356 -12.42 -0.85 31.89
CA ARG A 356 -13.52 -1.14 30.96
C ARG A 356 -13.45 -0.38 29.64
N CYS A 357 -12.27 -0.01 29.16
CA CYS A 357 -12.10 0.29 27.73
C CYS A 357 -12.41 -0.95 26.88
N GLY A 358 -12.81 -0.75 25.63
CA GLY A 358 -13.21 -1.83 24.73
C GLY A 358 -12.01 -2.61 24.20
N GLU A 359 -12.10 -3.94 24.18
CA GLU A 359 -11.05 -4.80 23.60
C GLU A 359 -10.78 -4.42 22.15
N GLN A 360 -11.82 -4.42 21.31
CA GLN A 360 -11.70 -4.05 19.89
C GLN A 360 -11.26 -2.59 19.72
N ASP A 361 -11.84 -1.68 20.49
CA ASP A 361 -11.51 -0.26 20.47
C ASP A 361 -10.05 0.06 20.83
N THR A 362 -9.41 -0.80 21.61
CA THR A 362 -8.05 -0.57 22.12
C THR A 362 -7.03 -1.42 21.38
N LEU A 363 -7.24 -2.73 21.31
CA LEU A 363 -6.25 -3.69 20.81
C LEU A 363 -6.14 -3.67 19.29
N VAL A 364 -7.25 -3.45 18.55
CA VAL A 364 -7.18 -3.37 17.09
C VAL A 364 -6.36 -2.15 16.64
N PRO A 365 -6.63 -0.92 17.12
CA PRO A 365 -5.78 0.21 16.76
C PRO A 365 -4.32 0.01 17.19
N TYR A 366 -4.10 -0.52 18.40
CA TYR A 366 -2.76 -0.80 18.90
C TYR A 366 -1.98 -1.76 18.00
N GLU A 367 -2.60 -2.88 17.60
CA GLU A 367 -1.97 -3.90 16.77
C GLU A 367 -1.68 -3.38 15.35
N ILE A 368 -2.65 -2.71 14.72
CA ILE A 368 -2.46 -2.14 13.38
C ILE A 368 -1.40 -1.03 13.41
N LEU A 369 -1.36 -0.16 14.42
CA LEU A 369 -0.33 0.87 14.57
C LEU A 369 1.06 0.27 14.83
N LYS A 370 1.16 -0.84 15.57
CA LYS A 370 2.41 -1.61 15.71
C LYS A 370 2.86 -2.20 14.38
N HIS A 371 1.94 -2.73 13.58
CA HIS A 371 2.25 -3.20 12.23
C HIS A 371 2.73 -2.02 11.35
N ALA A 372 2.11 -0.85 11.44
CA ALA A 372 2.58 0.34 10.72
C ALA A 372 4.01 0.72 11.12
N ALA A 373 4.37 0.60 12.41
CA ALA A 373 5.73 0.84 12.87
C ALA A 373 6.74 -0.14 12.25
N MET A 374 6.36 -1.40 12.05
CA MET A 374 7.21 -2.39 11.37
C MET A 374 7.43 -2.02 9.90
N VAL A 375 6.36 -1.71 9.16
CA VAL A 375 6.43 -1.30 7.75
C VAL A 375 7.26 -0.03 7.57
N LEU A 376 7.08 0.97 8.44
CA LEU A 376 7.86 2.21 8.40
C LEU A 376 9.34 1.98 8.70
N ALA A 377 9.68 1.01 9.56
CA ALA A 377 11.07 0.66 9.86
C ALA A 377 11.80 0.09 8.64
N GLU A 378 11.12 -0.69 7.80
CA GLU A 378 11.66 -1.18 6.52
C GLU A 378 11.98 -0.03 5.56
N GLN A 379 11.27 1.10 5.67
CA GLN A 379 11.53 2.33 4.92
C GLN A 379 12.54 3.27 5.60
N GLY A 380 13.21 2.84 6.67
CA GLY A 380 14.16 3.66 7.42
C GLY A 380 13.53 4.75 8.29
N LYS A 381 12.20 4.72 8.50
CA LYS A 381 11.47 5.63 9.38
C LYS A 381 11.25 4.98 10.75
N GLN A 382 11.09 5.78 11.80
CA GLN A 382 10.80 5.27 13.14
C GLN A 382 9.44 5.77 13.64
N LEU A 383 8.61 4.82 14.10
CA LEU A 383 7.34 5.09 14.79
C LEU A 383 7.33 4.32 16.11
N ARG A 384 7.16 5.03 17.22
CA ARG A 384 7.06 4.42 18.56
C ARG A 384 5.60 4.40 19.03
N VAL A 385 5.03 3.21 19.12
CA VAL A 385 3.66 3.00 19.61
C VAL A 385 3.69 2.39 21.01
N ARG A 386 2.97 2.97 21.98
CA ARG A 386 2.86 2.48 23.36
C ARG A 386 1.40 2.35 23.79
N LEU A 387 1.08 1.29 24.52
CA LEU A 387 -0.19 1.13 25.23
C LEU A 387 -0.01 1.66 26.65
N LEU A 388 -0.75 2.69 27.06
CA LEU A 388 -0.51 3.39 28.33
C LEU A 388 -1.76 3.54 29.19
N ARG A 389 -1.62 3.29 30.50
CA ARG A 389 -2.64 3.64 31.49
C ARG A 389 -2.62 5.14 31.80
N VAL A 390 -3.72 5.66 32.34
CA VAL A 390 -3.89 7.11 32.58
C VAL A 390 -2.86 7.66 33.57
N ALA A 391 -2.60 6.96 34.67
CA ALA A 391 -1.59 7.36 35.65
C ALA A 391 -0.88 6.16 36.30
N ALA A 392 0.32 6.39 36.83
CA ALA A 392 1.10 5.36 37.52
C ALA A 392 0.40 4.78 38.77
N SER A 393 -0.50 5.55 39.39
CA SER A 393 -1.33 5.13 40.52
C SER A 393 -2.45 4.16 40.14
N ASP A 394 -2.80 4.06 38.86
CA ASP A 394 -3.83 3.12 38.40
C ASP A 394 -3.27 1.68 38.44
N PRO A 395 -4.08 0.63 38.44
CA PRO A 395 -3.58 -0.75 38.38
C PRO A 395 -2.68 -1.00 37.16
N GLU A 396 -1.62 -1.81 37.33
CA GLU A 396 -0.71 -2.20 36.21
C GLU A 396 -1.40 -3.08 35.17
N VAL A 397 -2.42 -3.82 35.62
CA VAL A 397 -3.27 -4.63 34.76
C VAL A 397 -4.57 -3.90 34.55
N VAL A 398 -4.87 -3.55 33.30
CA VAL A 398 -6.15 -2.95 32.92
C VAL A 398 -7.14 -4.05 32.58
N GLU A 399 -8.24 -4.10 33.32
CA GLU A 399 -9.40 -4.93 32.99
C GLU A 399 -10.29 -4.20 31.98
N MET A 400 -10.46 -4.79 30.80
CA MET A 400 -11.27 -4.31 29.68
C MET A 400 -12.75 -4.71 29.85
N GLN A 401 -13.63 -4.18 29.01
CA GLN A 401 -15.08 -4.27 29.22
C GLN A 401 -15.66 -5.69 29.22
N MET A 402 -15.05 -6.65 28.53
CA MET A 402 -15.45 -8.07 28.50
C MET A 402 -14.59 -8.96 29.42
N GLY A 403 -13.77 -8.35 30.29
CA GLY A 403 -12.97 -9.05 31.29
C GLY A 403 -11.56 -9.45 30.82
N THR A 404 -11.16 -9.08 29.61
CA THR A 404 -9.76 -9.23 29.16
C THR A 404 -8.85 -8.38 30.04
N ARG A 405 -7.70 -8.94 30.44
CA ARG A 405 -6.73 -8.27 31.31
C ARG A 405 -5.42 -8.08 30.56
N VAL A 406 -4.96 -6.83 30.44
CA VAL A 406 -3.75 -6.48 29.69
C VAL A 406 -2.74 -5.76 30.57
N PHE A 407 -1.46 -6.05 30.34
CA PHE A 407 -0.35 -5.24 30.86
C PHE A 407 -0.08 -4.09 29.90
N THR A 408 0.14 -2.88 30.43
CA THR A 408 0.49 -1.70 29.63
C THR A 408 2.00 -1.48 29.60
N ASP A 409 2.49 -0.70 28.63
CA ASP A 409 3.90 -0.27 28.50
C ASP A 409 4.31 0.79 29.56
N GLY A 410 3.51 0.95 30.62
CA GLY A 410 3.62 1.99 31.63
C GLY A 410 2.39 2.87 31.73
N ALA A 411 2.56 4.05 32.35
CA ALA A 411 1.56 5.11 32.44
C ALA A 411 2.00 6.35 31.66
N VAL A 412 1.08 7.28 31.47
CA VAL A 412 1.40 8.63 30.97
C VAL A 412 2.00 9.47 32.10
N GLU A 413 3.19 10.03 31.87
CA GLU A 413 3.83 10.96 32.80
C GLU A 413 3.45 12.42 32.49
N PRO A 414 3.50 13.35 33.47
CA PRO A 414 3.10 14.74 33.27
C PRO A 414 3.80 15.47 32.12
N GLU A 415 5.06 15.13 31.84
CA GLU A 415 5.89 15.68 30.77
C GLU A 415 5.63 15.03 29.40
N ASP A 416 5.05 13.83 29.34
CA ASP A 416 4.89 13.07 28.10
C ASP A 416 4.07 13.85 27.06
N MET A 417 4.56 13.84 25.83
CA MET A 417 3.87 14.40 24.66
C MET A 417 4.02 13.43 23.50
N PHE A 418 2.88 12.95 22.99
CA PHE A 418 2.82 12.06 21.83
C PHE A 418 2.34 12.83 20.61
N ASP A 419 2.80 12.44 19.42
CA ASP A 419 2.35 13.07 18.17
C ASP A 419 0.92 12.65 17.81
N LEU A 420 0.51 11.45 18.24
CA LEU A 420 -0.86 10.95 18.20
C LEU A 420 -1.27 10.34 19.54
N LEU A 421 -2.39 10.82 20.08
CA LEU A 421 -3.06 10.27 21.25
C LEU A 421 -4.35 9.57 20.81
N PHE A 422 -4.42 8.25 20.94
CA PHE A 422 -5.59 7.46 20.60
C PHE A 422 -6.40 7.11 21.86
N VAL A 423 -7.66 7.55 21.91
CA VAL A 423 -8.58 7.36 23.05
C VAL A 423 -9.67 6.36 22.67
N PRO A 424 -9.61 5.10 23.15
CA PRO A 424 -10.61 4.08 22.81
C PRO A 424 -11.95 4.35 23.48
N GLY A 425 -13.02 3.74 22.95
CA GLY A 425 -14.32 3.65 23.60
C GLY A 425 -14.43 2.47 24.56
N GLY A 426 -15.66 2.03 24.80
CA GLY A 426 -16.02 0.92 25.68
C GLY A 426 -16.99 1.30 26.79
N LEU A 427 -17.49 0.31 27.52
CA LEU A 427 -18.45 0.52 28.61
C LEU A 427 -17.93 1.43 29.75
N GLY A 428 -16.61 1.56 29.88
CA GLY A 428 -15.96 2.48 30.82
C GLY A 428 -15.92 3.94 30.38
N SER A 429 -16.27 4.28 29.13
CA SER A 429 -16.06 5.64 28.59
C SER A 429 -16.77 6.73 29.38
N GLY A 430 -17.94 6.47 29.97
CA GLY A 430 -18.65 7.48 30.75
C GLY A 430 -17.96 7.81 32.07
N GLU A 431 -17.44 6.81 32.81
CA GLU A 431 -16.64 7.06 34.00
C GLU A 431 -15.28 7.69 33.64
N ALA A 432 -14.63 7.20 32.59
CA ALA A 432 -13.38 7.79 32.09
C ALA A 432 -13.55 9.26 31.66
N SER A 433 -14.72 9.64 31.13
CA SER A 433 -15.02 11.03 30.77
C SER A 433 -15.14 11.98 31.97
N LYS A 434 -15.22 11.45 33.20
CA LYS A 434 -15.18 12.22 34.46
C LYS A 434 -13.77 12.30 35.05
N ASP A 435 -12.82 11.49 34.58
CA ASP A 435 -11.44 11.50 35.07
C ASP A 435 -10.70 12.74 34.54
N GLU A 436 -10.46 13.70 35.44
CA GLU A 436 -9.79 14.94 35.08
C GLU A 436 -8.34 14.73 34.61
N ARG A 437 -7.68 13.65 35.06
CA ARG A 437 -6.31 13.33 34.61
C ARG A 437 -6.32 12.99 33.12
N LEU A 438 -7.27 12.15 32.68
CA LEU A 438 -7.43 11.79 31.27
C LEU A 438 -7.85 12.99 30.41
N ARG A 439 -8.81 13.79 30.90
CA ARG A 439 -9.22 15.02 30.19
C ARG A 439 -8.07 16.02 30.05
N ALA A 440 -7.24 16.17 31.07
CA ALA A 440 -6.06 17.02 31.03
C ALA A 440 -5.01 16.53 30.02
N ILE A 441 -4.78 15.21 29.94
CA ILE A 441 -3.92 14.61 28.90
C ILE A 441 -4.47 14.93 27.50
N VAL A 442 -5.77 14.73 27.28
CA VAL A 442 -6.42 15.02 25.98
C VAL A 442 -6.28 16.50 25.60
N ARG A 443 -6.61 17.43 26.50
CA ARG A 443 -6.48 18.88 26.25
C ARG A 443 -5.03 19.26 25.99
N LYS A 444 -4.09 18.78 26.79
CA LYS A 444 -2.65 19.05 26.62
C LYS A 444 -2.16 18.69 25.21
N HIS A 445 -2.56 17.53 24.69
CA HIS A 445 -2.16 17.10 23.35
C HIS A 445 -2.82 17.94 22.25
N HIS A 446 -4.12 18.19 22.39
CA HIS A 446 -4.86 19.03 21.46
C HIS A 446 -4.33 20.47 21.39
N ASP A 447 -4.11 21.11 22.54
CA ASP A 447 -3.61 22.48 22.65
C ASP A 447 -2.17 22.62 22.09
N ALA A 448 -1.38 21.56 22.17
CA ALA A 448 -0.06 21.46 21.55
C ALA A 448 -0.12 21.17 20.04
N GLY A 449 -1.31 21.10 19.44
CA GLY A 449 -1.52 20.82 18.02
C GLY A 449 -1.22 19.38 17.61
N LYS A 450 -1.21 18.44 18.55
CA LYS A 450 -1.02 17.00 18.28
C LYS A 450 -2.31 16.35 17.83
N VAL A 451 -2.19 15.18 17.18
CA VAL A 451 -3.34 14.42 16.73
C VAL A 451 -4.05 13.79 17.93
N VAL A 452 -5.36 14.01 18.05
CA VAL A 452 -6.20 13.29 19.00
C VAL A 452 -7.22 12.46 18.22
N ALA A 453 -7.11 11.14 18.37
CA ALA A 453 -7.95 10.17 17.69
C ALA A 453 -8.86 9.43 18.67
N THR A 454 -10.03 8.99 18.22
CA THR A 454 -10.94 8.17 19.05
C THR A 454 -11.81 7.23 18.23
N ASN A 455 -12.29 6.17 18.87
CA ASN A 455 -13.29 5.24 18.34
C ASN A 455 -14.50 5.10 19.29
N CYS A 456 -15.67 4.81 18.70
CA CYS A 456 -16.91 4.46 19.40
C CYS A 456 -17.34 5.52 20.44
N SER A 457 -17.57 5.11 21.69
CA SER A 457 -17.92 5.97 22.81
C SER A 457 -16.75 6.76 23.39
N GLY A 458 -15.52 6.56 22.90
CA GLY A 458 -14.35 7.32 23.37
C GLY A 458 -14.48 8.82 23.09
N ILE A 459 -15.29 9.18 22.10
CA ILE A 459 -15.64 10.58 21.81
C ILE A 459 -16.31 11.30 22.99
N SER A 460 -16.96 10.58 23.92
CA SER A 460 -17.48 11.16 25.16
C SER A 460 -16.37 11.84 25.97
N ILE A 461 -15.17 11.26 25.97
CA ILE A 461 -14.00 11.78 26.69
C ILE A 461 -13.50 13.06 26.00
N LEU A 462 -13.41 13.07 24.67
CA LEU A 462 -13.00 14.25 23.90
C LEU A 462 -14.04 15.38 24.02
N HIS A 463 -15.32 15.05 23.98
CA HIS A 463 -16.42 15.99 24.17
C HIS A 463 -16.37 16.63 25.56
N ARG A 464 -16.10 15.83 26.60
CA ARG A 464 -15.94 16.34 27.97
C ARG A 464 -14.60 17.01 28.21
N ALA A 465 -13.58 16.73 27.41
CA ALA A 465 -12.36 17.55 27.36
C ALA A 465 -12.59 18.90 26.67
N GLU A 466 -13.76 19.11 26.04
CA GLU A 466 -14.17 20.36 25.38
C GLU A 466 -13.26 20.76 24.21
N ILE A 467 -12.67 19.78 23.54
CA ILE A 467 -11.76 20.00 22.40
C ILE A 467 -12.44 19.92 21.03
N LEU A 468 -13.71 19.48 20.97
CA LEU A 468 -14.38 19.23 19.69
C LEU A 468 -14.82 20.52 18.97
N GLY A 469 -15.22 21.57 19.71
CA GLY A 469 -15.69 22.83 19.12
C GLY A 469 -16.73 22.61 18.00
N ASP A 470 -16.53 23.32 16.89
CA ASP A 470 -17.34 23.18 15.67
C ASP A 470 -16.78 22.11 14.69
N THR A 471 -15.80 21.30 15.10
CA THR A 471 -15.17 20.31 14.23
C THR A 471 -16.17 19.22 13.82
N PRO A 472 -16.38 18.95 12.52
CA PRO A 472 -17.31 17.91 12.07
C PRO A 472 -16.80 16.50 12.41
N VAL A 473 -17.50 15.81 13.30
CA VAL A 473 -17.11 14.50 13.85
C VAL A 473 -18.14 13.40 13.59
N THR A 474 -17.73 12.14 13.70
CA THR A 474 -18.63 10.98 13.75
C THR A 474 -18.56 10.30 15.12
N SER A 475 -19.51 9.42 15.43
CA SER A 475 -19.60 8.74 16.74
C SER A 475 -20.40 7.46 16.73
N ALA A 476 -20.31 6.70 17.83
CA ALA A 476 -21.23 5.61 18.11
C ALA A 476 -22.67 6.08 18.22
N ALA A 477 -23.57 5.30 17.62
CA ALA A 477 -25.01 5.53 17.68
C ALA A 477 -25.50 5.72 19.11
N THR A 478 -24.90 4.98 20.05
CA THR A 478 -25.25 4.96 21.48
C THR A 478 -25.08 6.30 22.19
N VAL A 479 -24.21 7.20 21.70
CA VAL A 479 -23.95 8.53 22.29
C VAL A 479 -24.30 9.69 21.35
N ALA A 480 -24.63 9.37 20.09
CA ALA A 480 -24.88 10.35 19.04
C ALA A 480 -26.01 11.35 19.37
N ARG A 481 -27.10 10.87 20.00
CA ARG A 481 -28.24 11.71 20.39
C ARG A 481 -27.81 12.77 21.40
N ARG A 482 -27.20 12.38 22.52
CA ARG A 482 -26.71 13.35 23.52
C ARG A 482 -25.60 14.25 23.03
N LEU A 483 -24.66 13.76 22.22
CA LEU A 483 -23.63 14.63 21.62
C LEU A 483 -24.28 15.77 20.84
N LYS A 484 -25.31 15.47 20.05
CA LYS A 484 -26.08 16.46 19.29
C LYS A 484 -26.86 17.41 20.22
N GLU A 485 -27.52 16.88 21.26
CA GLU A 485 -28.23 17.69 22.26
C GLU A 485 -27.29 18.64 23.02
N GLU A 486 -26.06 18.21 23.29
CA GLU A 486 -25.00 19.01 23.93
C GLU A 486 -24.21 19.88 22.93
N GLY A 487 -24.63 19.96 21.66
CA GLY A 487 -24.12 20.91 20.67
C GLY A 487 -22.91 20.47 19.84
N ALA A 488 -22.51 19.20 19.87
CA ALA A 488 -21.42 18.71 19.02
C ALA A 488 -21.82 18.73 17.53
N ASN A 489 -20.89 19.14 16.65
CA ASN A 489 -21.07 19.11 15.20
C ASN A 489 -20.96 17.67 14.65
N LEU A 490 -21.99 16.87 14.90
CA LEU A 490 -22.03 15.48 14.46
C LEU A 490 -22.49 15.36 13.00
N LEU A 491 -21.72 14.65 12.19
CA LEU A 491 -22.06 14.35 10.80
C LEU A 491 -23.41 13.64 10.69
N GLN A 492 -24.18 14.04 9.68
CA GLN A 492 -25.47 13.45 9.30
C GLN A 492 -25.53 13.30 7.77
N PRO A 493 -25.59 12.07 7.24
CA PRO A 493 -25.54 10.78 7.95
C PRO A 493 -24.18 10.53 8.64
N ARG A 494 -24.18 9.67 9.68
CA ARG A 494 -22.94 9.24 10.35
C ARG A 494 -22.06 8.46 9.37
N THR A 495 -20.77 8.72 9.37
CA THR A 495 -19.77 7.96 8.59
C THR A 495 -18.98 7.01 9.51
N MET A 496 -18.33 5.99 8.95
CA MET A 496 -17.47 5.08 9.72
C MET A 496 -16.29 5.80 10.40
N TRP A 497 -15.71 6.78 9.72
CA TRP A 497 -14.71 7.69 10.27
C TRP A 497 -14.82 9.10 9.70
N ALA A 498 -14.16 10.02 10.39
CA ALA A 498 -14.14 11.45 10.12
C ALA A 498 -12.80 12.04 10.57
N GLY A 499 -11.90 12.22 9.62
CA GLY A 499 -10.71 13.06 9.70
C GLY A 499 -11.00 14.50 9.29
N GLN A 500 -10.03 15.38 9.54
CA GLN A 500 -10.09 16.80 9.18
C GLN A 500 -8.92 17.16 8.25
N ALA A 501 -9.11 18.21 7.46
CA ALA A 501 -8.09 18.75 6.57
C ALA A 501 -6.82 19.26 7.30
N ASP A 502 -6.94 19.66 8.58
CA ASP A 502 -5.79 20.03 9.40
C ASP A 502 -5.11 18.84 10.09
N GLY A 503 -5.71 17.65 9.98
CA GLY A 503 -5.21 16.40 10.52
C GLY A 503 -5.21 16.29 12.04
N LYS A 504 -5.82 17.20 12.81
CA LYS A 504 -5.65 17.22 14.28
C LYS A 504 -6.65 16.37 15.06
N ILE A 505 -7.85 16.14 14.53
CA ILE A 505 -8.88 15.32 15.17
C ILE A 505 -9.31 14.19 14.22
N TRP A 506 -9.27 12.96 14.71
CA TRP A 506 -9.79 11.79 13.98
C TRP A 506 -10.85 11.07 14.82
N THR A 507 -12.06 10.90 14.29
CA THR A 507 -13.15 10.24 15.01
C THR A 507 -13.69 9.05 14.23
N SER A 508 -14.09 7.99 14.94
CA SER A 508 -14.65 6.78 14.35
C SER A 508 -15.86 6.27 15.12
N ALA A 509 -16.83 5.74 14.38
CA ALA A 509 -18.19 5.56 14.88
C ALA A 509 -18.49 4.22 15.56
N GLY A 510 -17.61 3.22 15.57
CA GLY A 510 -17.90 2.00 16.34
C GLY A 510 -17.12 0.75 15.94
N GLY A 511 -17.45 -0.36 16.59
CA GLY A 511 -16.71 -1.62 16.47
C GLY A 511 -16.59 -2.17 15.05
N SER A 512 -17.61 -2.01 14.20
CA SER A 512 -17.53 -2.48 12.80
C SER A 512 -16.61 -1.62 11.91
N GLY A 513 -16.31 -0.38 12.32
CA GLY A 513 -15.49 0.56 11.56
C GLY A 513 -14.04 0.66 12.01
N VAL A 514 -13.67 0.09 13.17
CA VAL A 514 -12.37 0.35 13.82
C VAL A 514 -11.17 -0.10 12.97
N HIS A 515 -11.26 -1.24 12.27
CA HIS A 515 -10.20 -1.72 11.38
C HIS A 515 -10.01 -0.75 10.21
N GLY A 516 -11.07 -0.50 9.45
CA GLY A 516 -11.05 0.39 8.29
C GLY A 516 -10.63 1.81 8.65
N SER A 517 -11.15 2.34 9.76
CA SER A 517 -10.80 3.67 10.27
C SER A 517 -9.33 3.77 10.67
N THR A 518 -8.77 2.76 11.33
CA THR A 518 -7.34 2.78 11.72
C THR A 518 -6.45 2.76 10.49
N ILE A 519 -6.78 1.94 9.49
CA ILE A 519 -6.05 1.87 8.22
C ILE A 519 -6.18 3.19 7.47
N ALA A 520 -7.37 3.78 7.41
CA ALA A 520 -7.57 5.07 6.76
C ALA A 520 -6.82 6.21 7.46
N MET A 521 -6.79 6.18 8.78
CA MET A 521 -5.98 7.09 9.59
C MET A 521 -4.50 6.94 9.22
N ILE A 522 -3.99 5.72 9.13
CA ILE A 522 -2.60 5.44 8.75
C ILE A 522 -2.31 5.91 7.33
N ALA A 523 -3.20 5.62 6.38
CA ALA A 523 -3.07 6.07 5.00
C ALA A 523 -3.00 7.60 4.90
N ASN A 524 -3.79 8.30 5.71
CA ASN A 524 -3.83 9.75 5.77
C ASN A 524 -2.55 10.37 6.34
N TYR A 525 -2.00 9.82 7.42
CA TYR A 525 -0.82 10.39 8.11
C TYR A 525 0.53 9.89 7.58
N PHE A 526 0.61 8.64 7.16
CA PHE A 526 1.87 7.99 6.76
C PHE A 526 1.99 7.78 5.24
N GLY A 527 0.92 8.11 4.51
CA GLY A 527 0.89 8.07 3.05
C GLY A 527 0.14 6.87 2.49
N ARG A 528 -0.33 7.04 1.25
CA ARG A 528 -1.15 6.07 0.53
C ARG A 528 -0.49 4.69 0.43
N GLU A 529 0.80 4.63 0.17
CA GLU A 529 1.54 3.36 0.02
C GLU A 529 1.49 2.51 1.29
N VAL A 530 1.76 3.14 2.45
CA VAL A 530 1.68 2.47 3.76
C VAL A 530 0.23 2.01 4.03
N GLY A 531 -0.74 2.89 3.77
CA GLY A 531 -2.16 2.56 3.88
C GLY A 531 -2.60 1.41 2.98
N GLN A 532 -2.11 1.35 1.75
CA GLN A 532 -2.43 0.29 0.80
C GLN A 532 -1.83 -1.05 1.22
N TYR A 533 -0.55 -1.05 1.63
CA TYR A 533 0.14 -2.26 2.09
C TYR A 533 -0.54 -2.86 3.32
N LEU A 534 -0.74 -2.06 4.37
CA LEU A 534 -1.48 -2.53 5.55
C LEU A 534 -2.92 -2.86 5.20
N GLY A 535 -3.53 -2.09 4.30
CA GLY A 535 -4.88 -2.30 3.83
C GLY A 535 -5.09 -3.68 3.22
N MET A 536 -4.14 -4.13 2.40
CA MET A 536 -4.09 -5.48 1.84
C MET A 536 -3.81 -6.53 2.92
N GLY A 537 -2.86 -6.30 3.83
CA GLY A 537 -2.52 -7.26 4.88
C GLY A 537 -3.62 -7.51 5.90
N TRP A 538 -4.51 -6.53 6.11
CA TRP A 538 -5.65 -6.60 7.03
C TRP A 538 -6.99 -6.81 6.33
N ASP A 539 -7.00 -7.13 5.03
CA ASP A 539 -8.18 -7.27 4.16
C ASP A 539 -9.14 -6.06 4.12
N THR A 540 -8.75 -4.94 4.74
CA THR A 540 -9.53 -3.70 4.74
C THR A 540 -9.58 -3.02 3.37
N TYR A 541 -8.52 -3.09 2.57
CA TYR A 541 -8.54 -2.54 1.21
C TYR A 541 -9.42 -3.37 0.26
N PRO A 542 -9.33 -4.71 0.22
CA PRO A 542 -10.33 -5.54 -0.47
C PRO A 542 -11.77 -5.30 0.00
N ALA A 543 -11.99 -5.06 1.30
CA ALA A 543 -13.33 -4.88 1.86
C ALA A 543 -13.95 -3.49 1.60
N LEU A 544 -13.14 -2.42 1.64
CA LEU A 544 -13.63 -1.04 1.62
C LEU A 544 -13.17 -0.25 0.38
N GLY A 545 -12.25 -0.79 -0.40
CA GLY A 545 -11.72 -0.18 -1.61
C GLY A 545 -11.01 1.15 -1.36
N GLU A 546 -11.11 2.06 -2.34
CA GLU A 546 -10.47 3.38 -2.33
C GLU A 546 -10.91 4.27 -1.16
N GLN A 547 -12.05 3.98 -0.52
CA GLN A 547 -12.55 4.81 0.58
C GLN A 547 -11.56 4.89 1.74
N ILE A 548 -10.68 3.90 1.93
CA ILE A 548 -9.64 3.95 2.97
C ILE A 548 -8.66 5.11 2.78
N PHE A 549 -8.63 5.78 1.63
CA PHE A 549 -7.78 6.94 1.38
C PHE A 549 -8.49 8.27 1.54
N GLU A 550 -9.76 8.25 1.95
CA GLU A 550 -10.57 9.43 2.17
C GLU A 550 -10.63 9.79 3.67
N GLU A 551 -10.67 11.10 3.97
CA GLU A 551 -10.89 11.60 5.34
C GLU A 551 -12.29 11.24 5.88
N ARG A 552 -13.24 10.91 4.99
CA ARG A 552 -14.61 10.53 5.34
C ARG A 552 -14.84 9.09 4.91
N GLY A 553 -15.17 8.24 5.88
CA GLY A 553 -15.45 6.84 5.60
C GLY A 553 -16.85 6.59 5.03
N PRO A 554 -17.16 5.33 4.68
CA PRO A 554 -18.47 4.92 4.23
C PRO A 554 -19.57 5.40 5.18
N GLN A 555 -20.72 5.77 4.63
CA GLN A 555 -21.88 6.14 5.44
C GLN A 555 -22.44 4.90 6.14
N TYR A 556 -22.72 5.03 7.43
CA TYR A 556 -23.51 4.03 8.14
C TYR A 556 -24.97 4.15 7.74
N LEU A 557 -25.62 3.00 7.62
CA LEU A 557 -27.08 2.94 7.58
C LEU A 557 -27.64 3.45 8.92
N SER A 558 -28.62 4.34 8.85
CA SER A 558 -29.31 4.87 10.03
C SER A 558 -30.64 4.17 10.23
N PHE A 559 -30.91 3.77 11.48
CA PHE A 559 -32.17 3.15 11.88
C PHE A 559 -32.70 3.86 13.13
N PRO A 560 -33.28 5.08 13.03
CA PRO A 560 -33.55 5.93 14.19
C PRO A 560 -34.35 5.25 15.32
N ALA A 561 -35.33 4.42 14.98
CA ALA A 561 -36.12 3.67 15.97
C ALA A 561 -35.30 2.61 16.72
N LEU A 562 -34.37 1.92 16.05
CA LEU A 562 -33.47 0.96 16.69
C LEU A 562 -32.35 1.65 17.46
N GLU A 563 -31.83 2.76 16.92
CA GLU A 563 -30.84 3.60 17.57
C GLU A 563 -31.38 4.20 18.88
N ALA A 564 -32.65 4.64 18.92
CA ALA A 564 -33.27 5.13 20.13
C ALA A 564 -33.28 4.08 21.26
N GLY A 565 -33.59 2.82 20.94
CA GLY A 565 -33.61 1.74 21.94
C GLY A 565 -32.24 1.48 22.57
N ILE A 566 -31.16 1.50 21.78
CA ILE A 566 -29.80 1.31 22.32
C ILE A 566 -29.28 2.56 23.05
N GLN A 567 -29.69 3.76 22.61
CA GLN A 567 -29.39 5.02 23.31
C GLN A 567 -30.05 5.05 24.68
N ASP A 568 -31.33 4.68 24.80
CA ASP A 568 -32.03 4.62 26.08
C ASP A 568 -31.37 3.67 27.07
N ALA A 569 -30.76 2.58 26.57
CA ALA A 569 -30.08 1.59 27.41
C ALA A 569 -28.66 2.02 27.84
N LEU A 570 -27.89 2.70 26.97
CA LEU A 570 -26.45 2.87 27.16
C LEU A 570 -25.98 4.33 27.23
N GLU A 571 -26.75 5.29 26.75
CA GLU A 571 -26.30 6.68 26.61
C GLU A 571 -25.90 7.32 27.95
N ASP A 572 -26.68 7.11 29.01
CA ASP A 572 -26.35 7.63 30.35
C ASP A 572 -25.09 6.99 30.94
N MET A 573 -24.81 5.74 30.60
CA MET A 573 -23.60 5.03 31.01
C MET A 573 -22.37 5.52 30.23
N LEU A 574 -22.52 5.78 28.93
CA LEU A 574 -21.40 6.09 28.02
C LEU A 574 -21.12 7.60 27.89
N LEU A 575 -22.12 8.44 28.13
CA LEU A 575 -22.04 9.90 28.18
C LEU A 575 -22.97 10.44 29.29
N PRO A 576 -22.56 10.34 30.57
CA PRO A 576 -23.37 10.80 31.70
C PRO A 576 -23.68 12.30 31.58
N ARG A 577 -24.90 12.74 31.89
CA ARG A 577 -25.27 14.18 31.80
C ARG A 577 -24.30 15.06 32.60
N ARG A 578 -24.05 16.27 32.12
CA ARG A 578 -23.37 17.30 32.93
C ARG A 578 -24.16 17.48 34.23
N ALA A 579 -23.46 17.60 35.35
CA ALA A 579 -24.12 17.98 36.60
C ALA A 579 -24.82 19.34 36.37
N PRO A 580 -26.04 19.55 36.90
CA PRO A 580 -26.69 20.85 36.80
C PRO A 580 -25.74 21.89 37.38
N ALA A 581 -25.53 23.00 36.65
CA ALA A 581 -24.77 24.12 37.17
C ALA A 581 -25.38 24.49 38.52
N MET A 582 -24.57 24.43 39.59
CA MET A 582 -24.99 24.95 40.89
C MET A 582 -25.43 26.39 40.64
N ALA A 583 -26.71 26.68 40.89
CA ALA A 583 -27.26 28.02 40.72
C ALA A 583 -26.43 28.98 41.60
N SER A 584 -25.60 29.80 40.94
CA SER A 584 -24.82 30.86 41.56
C SER A 584 -25.69 32.08 41.81
#